data_AF-A0AAJ0IXY5-F1
#
_entry.id   AF-A0AAJ0IXY5-F1
#
_cell.length_a   1.000
_cell.length_b   1.000
_cell.length_c   1.000
_cell.angle_alpha   90.00
_cell.angle_beta   90.00
_cell.angle_gamma   90.00
#
_symmetry.space_group_name_H-M   'P 1'
#
loop_
_entity.id
_entity.type
_entity.pdbx_description
1 polymer ?
#
loop_
_entity_poly.entity_id
_entity_poly.type
_entity_poly.pdbx_seq_one_letter_code
_entity_poly.pdbx_strand_id
1 'polypeptide(L)'
;EIHEAASVDGAVVTLRGDLIHYPYRSLMQQLAKTQRYAQMMAEHDYARGKRATWSKLVLAPAWRFWRGYLLRGGFRDGWHGLIYAYVRANYVRQKTIMLWLLQHNQPVQDPPRAAEQRSD
;
A
#
# COMPACT_ATOMS: atom_id res chain seq x y z
N GLU A 1 -11.92 -4.74 9.07
CA GLU A 1 -10.61 -4.28 9.57
C GLU A 1 -9.60 -5.39 9.35
N ILE A 2 -8.42 -5.07 8.80
CA ILE A 2 -7.35 -6.06 8.60
C ILE A 2 -6.32 -5.83 9.68
N HIS A 3 -6.67 -6.26 10.89
CA HIS A 3 -5.67 -6.58 11.90
C HIS A 3 -5.65 -8.10 11.95
N GLU A 4 -4.68 -8.72 11.27
CA GLU A 4 -4.36 -10.12 11.53
C GLU A 4 -3.92 -10.20 12.99
N ALA A 5 -4.80 -10.71 13.85
CA ALA A 5 -4.46 -11.03 15.22
C ALA A 5 -3.85 -12.44 15.24
N ALA A 6 -2.67 -12.58 15.84
CA ALA A 6 -2.10 -13.89 16.08
C ALA A 6 -2.86 -14.58 17.22
N SER A 7 -3.44 -15.75 16.94
CA SER A 7 -4.00 -16.64 17.98
C SER A 7 -2.93 -17.65 18.37
N VAL A 8 -2.71 -17.85 19.67
CA VAL A 8 -1.75 -18.83 20.18
C VAL A 8 -2.42 -19.66 21.28
N ASP A 9 -2.19 -20.96 21.25
CA ASP A 9 -2.58 -21.86 22.33
C ASP A 9 -1.40 -21.96 23.32
N GLY A 10 -1.49 -21.19 24.41
CA GLY A 10 -0.49 -21.20 25.48
C GLY A 10 -0.32 -19.87 26.21
N ALA A 11 0.61 -19.85 27.18
CA ALA A 11 0.91 -18.66 27.95
C ALA A 11 1.71 -17.64 27.12
N VAL A 12 1.17 -16.43 26.97
CA VAL A 12 1.87 -15.29 26.36
C VAL A 12 2.66 -14.57 27.45
N VAL A 13 3.95 -14.34 27.20
CA VAL A 13 4.82 -13.56 28.09
C VAL A 13 5.42 -12.35 27.38
N THR A 14 5.65 -11.28 28.11
CA THR A 14 6.34 -10.09 27.59
C THR A 14 7.85 -10.27 27.67
N LEU A 15 8.51 -10.25 26.51
CA LEU A 15 9.97 -10.22 26.45
C LEU A 15 10.49 -8.86 26.94
N ARG A 16 11.57 -8.88 27.73
CA ARG A 16 12.29 -7.67 28.12
C ARG A 16 13.26 -7.28 26.99
N GLY A 17 13.12 -6.06 26.46
CA GLY A 17 13.99 -5.51 25.42
C GLY A 17 13.26 -5.15 24.13
N ASP A 18 14.02 -4.67 23.14
CA ASP A 18 13.49 -4.24 21.84
C ASP A 18 13.55 -5.36 20.80
N LEU A 19 12.45 -5.55 20.07
CA LEU A 19 12.42 -6.42 18.91
C LEU A 19 12.65 -5.59 17.64
N ILE A 20 13.83 -5.74 17.03
CA ILE A 20 14.09 -5.13 15.71
C ILE A 20 13.31 -5.93 14.66
N HIS A 21 12.15 -5.40 14.26
CA HIS A 21 11.31 -6.01 13.24
C HIS A 21 11.65 -5.46 11.86
N TYR A 22 12.13 -6.33 10.97
CA TYR A 22 12.30 -6.03 9.56
C TYR A 22 11.07 -6.52 8.77
N PRO A 23 10.11 -5.64 8.45
CA PRO A 23 8.84 -6.05 7.82
C PRO A 23 9.01 -6.53 6.37
N TYR A 24 10.17 -6.27 5.76
CA TYR A 24 10.48 -6.60 4.37
C TYR A 24 11.92 -7.10 4.23
N ARG A 25 12.11 -8.09 3.35
CA ARG A 25 13.39 -8.70 2.99
C ARG A 25 14.06 -8.02 1.79
N SER A 26 13.28 -7.31 0.97
CA SER A 26 13.77 -6.60 -0.22
C SER A 26 12.83 -5.45 -0.62
N LEU A 27 13.33 -4.52 -1.43
CA LEU A 27 12.51 -3.46 -2.01
C LEU A 27 11.37 -4.01 -2.87
N MET A 28 11.62 -5.08 -3.63
CA MET A 28 10.57 -5.71 -4.45
C MET A 28 9.46 -6.31 -3.59
N GLN A 29 9.82 -6.97 -2.48
CA GLN A 29 8.84 -7.48 -1.53
C GLN A 29 8.03 -6.34 -0.91
N GLN A 30 8.69 -5.23 -0.55
CA GLN A 30 8.03 -4.04 -0.02
C GLN A 30 7.04 -3.45 -1.03
N LEU A 31 7.44 -3.31 -2.30
CA LEU A 31 6.58 -2.77 -3.36
C LEU A 31 5.37 -3.67 -3.62
N ALA A 32 5.56 -4.98 -3.75
CA ALA A 32 4.49 -5.94 -3.96
C ALA A 32 3.47 -5.92 -2.80
N LYS A 33 3.96 -5.95 -1.55
CA LYS A 33 3.11 -5.86 -0.36
C LYS A 33 2.35 -4.53 -0.31
N THR A 34 3.04 -3.42 -0.60
CA THR A 34 2.45 -2.07 -0.63
C THR A 34 1.38 -1.94 -1.71
N GLN A 35 1.57 -2.54 -2.88
CA GLN A 35 0.60 -2.56 -3.96
C GLN A 35 -0.67 -3.32 -3.55
N ARG A 36 -0.53 -4.49 -2.90
CA ARG A 36 -1.67 -5.23 -2.35
C ARG A 36 -2.46 -4.41 -1.33
N TYR A 37 -1.76 -3.71 -0.42
CA TYR A 37 -2.43 -2.79 0.51
C TYR A 37 -3.10 -1.60 -0.19
N ALA A 38 -2.49 -1.06 -1.26
CA ALA A 38 -3.08 0.04 -2.03
C ALA A 38 -4.41 -0.38 -2.65
N GLN A 39 -4.47 -1.58 -3.21
CA GLN A 39 -5.69 -2.17 -3.76
C GLN A 39 -6.76 -2.35 -2.68
N MET A 40 -6.46 -3.06 -1.58
CA MET A 40 -7.42 -3.27 -0.49
C MET A 40 -7.97 -1.94 0.06
N MET A 41 -7.12 -0.92 0.16
CA MET A 41 -7.54 0.40 0.60
C MET A 41 -8.37 1.16 -0.43
N ALA A 42 -8.16 0.93 -1.73
CA ALA A 42 -8.98 1.49 -2.79
C ALA A 42 -10.38 0.86 -2.78
N GLU A 43 -10.47 -0.47 -2.68
CA GLU A 43 -11.72 -1.22 -2.55
C GLU A 43 -12.51 -0.79 -1.31
N HIS A 44 -11.83 -0.71 -0.16
CA HIS A 44 -12.45 -0.25 1.08
C HIS A 44 -12.96 1.20 0.99
N ASP A 45 -12.18 2.12 0.41
CA ASP A 45 -12.63 3.50 0.21
C ASP A 45 -13.81 3.56 -0.78
N TYR A 46 -13.78 2.76 -1.84
CA TYR A 46 -14.86 2.67 -2.83
C TYR A 46 -16.17 2.15 -2.21
N ALA A 47 -16.10 1.10 -1.39
CA ALA A 47 -17.23 0.52 -0.66
C ALA A 47 -17.86 1.51 0.33
N ARG A 48 -17.06 2.45 0.87
CA ARG A 48 -17.52 3.55 1.72
C ARG A 48 -18.08 4.75 0.94
N GLY A 49 -18.30 4.61 -0.37
CA GLY A 49 -18.83 5.68 -1.23
C GLY A 49 -17.81 6.77 -1.57
N LYS A 50 -16.52 6.62 -1.23
CA LYS A 50 -15.51 7.60 -1.65
C LYS A 50 -15.24 7.45 -3.15
N ARG A 51 -14.87 8.57 -3.75
CA ARG A 51 -14.59 8.69 -5.18
C ARG A 51 -13.29 9.46 -5.40
N ALA A 52 -12.66 9.23 -6.56
CA ALA A 52 -11.43 9.90 -6.95
C ALA A 52 -11.73 10.97 -8.00
N THR A 53 -11.04 12.11 -7.89
CA THR A 53 -11.06 13.17 -8.90
C THR A 53 -9.72 13.22 -9.63
N TRP A 54 -9.70 13.79 -10.83
CA TRP A 54 -8.46 14.03 -11.59
C TRP A 54 -7.43 14.84 -10.79
N SER A 55 -7.88 15.87 -10.09
CA SER A 55 -7.01 16.66 -9.21
C SER A 55 -6.39 15.81 -8.10
N LYS A 56 -7.16 14.90 -7.49
CA LYS A 56 -6.65 14.01 -6.45
C LYS A 56 -5.62 13.02 -6.98
N LEU A 57 -5.76 12.59 -8.24
CA LEU A 57 -4.85 11.64 -8.89
C LEU A 57 -3.43 12.22 -9.03
N VAL A 58 -3.31 13.52 -9.27
CA VAL A 58 -2.01 14.22 -9.43
C VAL A 58 -1.54 14.85 -8.12
N LEU A 59 -2.40 15.60 -7.43
CA LEU A 59 -2.00 16.39 -6.28
C LEU A 59 -1.75 15.55 -5.04
N ALA A 60 -2.51 14.46 -4.82
CA ALA A 60 -2.34 13.64 -3.62
C ALA A 60 -0.96 12.95 -3.54
N PRO A 61 -0.45 12.28 -4.60
CA PRO A 61 0.90 11.70 -4.55
C PRO A 61 1.99 12.76 -4.50
N ALA A 62 1.86 13.88 -5.23
CA ALA A 62 2.82 14.98 -5.18
C ALA A 62 2.90 15.58 -3.77
N TRP A 63 1.75 15.88 -3.16
CA TRP A 63 1.70 16.33 -1.77
C TRP A 63 2.31 15.31 -0.81
N ARG A 64 2.04 14.01 -1.01
CA ARG A 64 2.59 12.95 -0.16
C ARG A 64 4.11 12.89 -0.22
N PHE A 65 4.69 13.12 -1.40
CA PHE A 65 6.13 13.21 -1.61
C PHE A 65 6.69 14.43 -0.88
N TRP A 66 6.23 15.64 -1.20
CA TRP A 66 6.75 16.90 -0.64
C TRP A 66 6.64 16.94 0.89
N ARG A 67 5.50 16.48 1.43
CA ARG A 67 5.32 16.36 2.88
C ARG A 67 6.29 15.36 3.51
N GLY A 68 6.59 14.25 2.84
CA GLY A 68 7.53 13.25 3.34
C GLY A 68 8.98 13.72 3.26
N TYR A 69 9.35 14.33 2.14
CA TYR A 69 10.72 14.71 1.85
C TYR A 69 11.12 16.01 2.56
N LEU A 70 10.33 17.07 2.44
CA LEU A 70 10.63 18.37 3.05
C LEU A 70 10.09 18.49 4.47
N LEU A 71 8.76 18.39 4.64
CA LEU A 71 8.12 18.73 5.92
C LEU A 71 8.45 17.74 7.05
N ARG A 72 8.76 16.50 6.72
CA ARG A 72 9.20 15.47 7.68
C ARG A 72 10.71 15.28 7.73
N GLY A 73 11.46 16.13 7.04
CA GLY A 73 12.92 16.09 7.06
C GLY A 73 13.53 14.85 6.40
N GLY A 74 12.82 14.17 5.49
CA GLY A 74 13.37 13.03 4.76
C GLY A 74 14.64 13.36 3.97
N PHE A 75 14.83 14.61 3.57
CA PHE A 75 16.10 15.07 2.96
C PHE A 75 17.33 14.89 3.88
N ARG A 76 17.13 14.83 5.21
CA ARG A 76 18.19 14.62 6.21
C ARG A 76 18.75 13.20 6.19
N ASP A 77 17.97 12.25 5.67
CA ASP A 77 18.37 10.84 5.52
C ASP A 77 19.08 10.58 4.18
N GLY A 78 19.38 11.64 3.41
CA GLY A 78 20.00 11.57 2.09
C GLY A 78 19.18 10.77 1.08
N TRP A 79 19.84 9.86 0.37
CA TRP A 79 19.21 9.07 -0.69
C TRP A 79 18.14 8.10 -0.15
N HIS A 80 18.27 7.60 1.08
CA HIS A 80 17.28 6.71 1.69
C HIS A 80 15.93 7.42 1.88
N GLY A 81 15.96 8.65 2.38
CA GLY A 81 14.75 9.45 2.58
C GLY A 81 14.09 9.83 1.26
N LEU A 82 14.87 10.06 0.20
CA LEU A 82 14.35 10.27 -1.15
C LEU A 82 13.60 9.03 -1.65
N ILE A 83 14.22 7.84 -1.59
CA ILE A 83 13.57 6.58 -2.01
C ILE A 83 12.31 6.33 -1.20
N TYR A 84 12.37 6.52 0.12
CA TYR A 84 11.21 6.34 0.98
C TYR A 84 10.06 7.28 0.61
N ALA A 85 10.34 8.56 0.34
CA ALA A 85 9.34 9.52 -0.10
C ALA A 85 8.70 9.08 -1.43
N TYR A 86 9.50 8.58 -2.39
CA TYR A 86 8.99 8.04 -3.65
C TYR A 86 8.10 6.80 -3.46
N VAL A 87 8.53 5.83 -2.65
CA VAL A 87 7.73 4.61 -2.40
C VAL A 87 6.38 4.98 -1.76
N ARG A 88 6.38 5.91 -0.78
CA ARG A 88 5.15 6.39 -0.14
C ARG A 88 4.25 7.18 -1.08
N ALA A 89 4.82 7.98 -1.98
CA ALA A 89 4.06 8.69 -3.00
C ALA A 89 3.45 7.72 -4.01
N ASN A 90 4.21 6.71 -4.44
CA ASN A 90 3.75 5.67 -5.34
C ASN A 90 2.59 4.86 -4.76
N TYR A 91 2.60 4.55 -3.46
CA TYR A 91 1.46 3.94 -2.78
C TYR A 91 0.18 4.78 -2.93
N VAL A 92 0.26 6.09 -2.65
CA VAL A 92 -0.90 7.00 -2.78
C VAL A 92 -1.38 7.08 -4.23
N ARG A 93 -0.43 7.12 -5.17
CA ARG A 93 -0.71 7.11 -6.61
C ARG A 93 -1.49 5.85 -7.01
N GLN A 94 -0.96 4.66 -6.71
CA GLN A 94 -1.59 3.38 -7.04
C GLN A 94 -2.99 3.28 -6.43
N LYS A 95 -3.12 3.57 -5.13
CA LYS A 95 -4.43 3.57 -4.45
C LYS A 95 -5.44 4.48 -5.14
N THR A 96 -5.03 5.69 -5.52
CA THR A 96 -5.92 6.68 -6.12
C THR A 96 -6.33 6.29 -7.54
N ILE A 97 -5.41 5.71 -8.32
CA ILE A 97 -5.70 5.15 -9.66
C ILE A 97 -6.70 3.99 -9.54
N MET A 98 -6.43 3.03 -8.65
CA MET A 98 -7.32 1.88 -8.43
C MET A 98 -8.71 2.32 -7.98
N LEU A 99 -8.81 3.32 -7.10
CA LEU A 99 -10.10 3.89 -6.69
C LEU A 99 -10.84 4.54 -7.87
N TRP A 100 -10.11 5.24 -8.74
CA TRP A 100 -10.68 5.85 -9.95
C TRP A 100 -11.17 4.78 -10.94
N LEU A 101 -10.42 3.69 -11.13
CA LEU A 101 -10.82 2.57 -11.99
C LEU A 101 -12.08 1.88 -11.46
N LEU A 102 -12.14 1.58 -10.15
CA LEU A 102 -13.33 1.01 -9.52
C LEU A 102 -14.57 1.88 -9.71
N GLN A 103 -14.41 3.20 -9.61
CA GLN A 103 -15.48 4.17 -9.87
C GLN A 103 -16.01 4.13 -11.31
N HIS A 104 -15.20 3.73 -12.29
CA HIS A 104 -15.58 3.65 -13.70
C HIS A 104 -15.83 2.20 -14.16
N ASN A 105 -16.08 1.29 -13.21
CA ASN A 105 -16.32 -0.13 -13.46
C ASN A 105 -15.21 -0.80 -14.31
N GLN A 106 -13.96 -0.35 -14.12
CA GLN A 106 -12.80 -0.93 -14.80
C GLN A 106 -12.14 -1.99 -13.91
N PRO A 107 -11.60 -3.08 -14.50
CA PRO A 107 -10.90 -4.11 -13.74
C PRO A 107 -9.60 -3.56 -13.12
N VAL A 108 -9.37 -3.90 -11.85
CA VAL A 108 -8.12 -3.56 -11.12
C VAL A 108 -7.13 -4.73 -11.10
N GLN A 109 -7.64 -5.96 -11.20
CA GLN A 109 -6.85 -7.17 -11.38
C GLN A 109 -7.21 -7.84 -12.70
N ASP A 110 -6.28 -8.64 -13.21
CA ASP A 110 -6.55 -9.48 -14.36
C ASP A 110 -7.74 -10.42 -14.04
N PRO A 111 -8.68 -10.61 -14.98
CA PRO A 111 -9.68 -11.65 -14.83
C PRO A 111 -8.97 -13.00 -14.68
N PRO A 112 -9.51 -13.94 -13.88
CA PRO A 112 -8.94 -15.27 -13.75
C PRO A 112 -8.78 -15.89 -15.14
N ARG A 113 -7.56 -16.33 -15.48
CA ARG A 113 -7.27 -16.90 -16.80
C ARG A 113 -8.14 -18.15 -16.97
N ALA A 114 -8.95 -18.19 -18.02
CA ALA A 114 -9.85 -19.30 -18.36
C ALA A 114 -9.13 -20.62 -18.76
N ALA A 115 -7.87 -20.82 -18.36
CA ALA A 115 -6.98 -21.86 -18.87
C ALA A 115 -6.63 -22.98 -17.86
N GLU A 116 -7.03 -22.89 -16.60
CA GLU A 116 -6.81 -23.98 -15.61
C GLU A 116 -8.00 -24.95 -15.49
N GLN A 117 -9.08 -24.76 -16.25
CA GLN A 117 -10.25 -25.66 -16.28
C GLN A 117 -10.23 -26.66 -17.46
N ARG A 118 -9.09 -26.85 -18.14
CA ARG A 118 -8.97 -27.78 -19.29
C ARG A 118 -7.87 -28.82 -19.14
N SER A 119 -7.45 -29.11 -17.92
CA SER A 119 -6.59 -30.26 -17.61
C SER A 119 -7.27 -31.12 -16.55
N ASP A 120 -8.37 -31.75 -16.95
CA ASP A 120 -8.85 -33.04 -16.43
C ASP A 120 -8.47 -34.10 -17.47
#